data_AF-A0A382ZYR3-F1
#
_entry.id   AF-A0A382ZYR3-F1
#
_cell.length_a   1.000
_cell.length_b   1.000
_cell.length_c   1.000
_cell.angle_alpha   90.00
_cell.angle_beta   90.00
_cell.angle_gamma   90.00
#
_symmetry.space_group_name_H-M   'P 1'
#
loop_
_entity.id
_entity.type
_entity.pdbx_description
1 polymer ?
#
loop_
_entity_poly.entity_id
_entity_poly.type
_entity_poly.pdbx_seq_one_letter_code
_entity_poly.pdbx_strand_id
1 'polypeptide(L)' 'KKSQQYKKLSPKMKNAVDQIFKKMDAKPSDFLNSFEKTIVEVSKKFKVPEKKLMNYFEKEMLSI' A
#
# COMPACT_ATOMS: atom_id res chain seq x y z
N LYS A 1 -12.41 6.57 -7.35
CA LYS A 1 -11.55 6.89 -8.52
C LYS A 1 -10.11 6.49 -8.18
N LYS A 2 -9.43 5.65 -8.95
CA LYS A 2 -8.00 5.35 -8.70
C LYS A 2 -7.19 6.66 -8.81
N SER A 3 -6.40 6.96 -7.79
CA SER A 3 -5.65 8.22 -7.68
C SER A 3 -4.68 8.42 -8.84
N GLN A 4 -4.35 9.68 -9.14
CA GLN A 4 -3.33 9.99 -10.15
C GLN A 4 -1.97 9.42 -9.75
N GLN A 5 -1.70 9.30 -8.45
CA GLN A 5 -0.49 8.68 -7.93
C GLN A 5 -0.47 7.20 -8.28
N TYR A 6 -1.56 6.45 -8.06
CA TYR A 6 -1.65 5.05 -8.43
C TYR A 6 -1.35 4.82 -9.92
N LYS A 7 -1.88 5.68 -10.80
CA LYS A 7 -1.67 5.56 -12.25
C LYS A 7 -0.21 5.72 -12.66
N LYS A 8 0.55 6.58 -11.99
CA LYS A 8 1.99 6.84 -12.21
C LYS A 8 2.91 5.77 -11.61
N LEU A 9 2.39 4.88 -10.76
CA LEU A 9 3.19 3.80 -10.18
C LEU A 9 3.59 2.75 -11.23
N SER A 10 4.79 2.21 -11.08
CA SER A 10 5.26 1.05 -11.84
C SER A 10 4.37 -0.18 -11.56
N PRO A 11 4.24 -1.15 -12.50
CA PRO A 11 3.39 -2.33 -12.32
C PRO A 11 3.65 -3.12 -11.03
N LYS A 12 4.93 -3.25 -10.62
CA LYS A 12 5.31 -3.90 -9.35
C LYS A 12 4.74 -3.18 -8.12
N MET A 13 4.81 -1.85 -8.13
CA MET A 13 4.32 -1.03 -7.04
C MET A 13 2.79 -1.02 -7.00
N LYS A 14 2.13 -1.05 -8.17
CA LYS A 14 0.67 -1.23 -8.25
C LYS A 14 0.24 -2.55 -7.61
N ASN A 15 0.92 -3.66 -7.92
CA ASN A 15 0.61 -4.96 -7.32
C ASN A 15 0.85 -4.98 -5.81
N ALA A 16 1.91 -4.30 -5.34
CA ALA A 16 2.19 -4.14 -3.92
C ALA A 16 1.06 -3.38 -3.20
N VAL A 17 0.71 -2.21 -3.71
CA VAL A 17 -0.36 -1.37 -3.17
C VAL A 17 -1.71 -2.10 -3.22
N ASP A 18 -2.02 -2.79 -4.31
CA ASP A 18 -3.28 -3.54 -4.48
C ASP A 18 -3.40 -4.69 -3.44
N GLN A 19 -2.29 -5.36 -3.12
CA GLN A 19 -2.28 -6.40 -2.09
C GLN A 19 -2.50 -5.83 -0.68
N ILE A 20 -1.96 -4.65 -0.40
CA ILE A 20 -2.17 -3.94 0.87
C ILE A 20 -3.62 -3.49 0.98
N PHE A 21 -4.18 -2.88 -0.07
CA PHE A 21 -5.59 -2.47 -0.09
C PHE A 21 -6.53 -3.65 0.08
N LYS A 22 -6.26 -4.81 -0.53
CA LYS A 22 -7.08 -6.01 -0.30
C LYS A 22 -7.08 -6.46 1.16
N LYS A 23 -5.94 -6.40 1.85
CA LYS A 23 -5.88 -6.71 3.29
C LYS A 23 -6.63 -5.66 4.12
N MET A 24 -6.53 -4.39 3.74
CA MET A 24 -7.25 -3.28 4.38
C MET A 24 -8.76 -3.40 4.22
N ASP A 25 -9.25 -3.67 3.00
CA ASP A 25 -10.68 -3.80 2.68
C ASP A 25 -11.28 -5.03 3.37
N ALA A 26 -10.53 -6.15 3.40
CA ALA A 26 -10.98 -7.37 4.06
C ALA A 26 -11.20 -7.18 5.58
N LYS A 27 -10.27 -6.51 6.28
CA LYS A 27 -10.36 -6.25 7.73
C LYS A 27 -9.60 -4.97 8.12
N PRO A 28 -10.24 -3.78 8.02
CA PRO A 28 -9.56 -2.52 8.30
C PRO A 28 -9.17 -2.36 9.78
N SER A 29 -9.92 -2.97 10.69
CA SER A 29 -9.64 -2.97 12.14
C SER A 29 -8.33 -3.70 12.49
N ASP A 30 -8.10 -4.87 11.88
CA ASP A 30 -6.87 -5.66 12.06
C ASP A 30 -5.71 -5.08 11.25
N PHE A 31 -6.03 -4.38 10.17
CA PHE A 31 -5.04 -3.76 9.30
C PHE A 31 -4.20 -2.72 10.02
N LEU A 32 -4.76 -1.82 10.84
CA LEU A 32 -3.95 -0.83 11.57
C LEU A 32 -2.89 -1.50 12.45
N ASN A 33 -3.25 -2.60 13.12
CA ASN A 33 -2.34 -3.35 13.98
C ASN A 33 -1.29 -4.15 13.20
N SER A 34 -1.56 -4.47 11.93
CA SER A 34 -0.70 -5.28 11.06
C SER A 34 -0.17 -4.52 9.83
N PHE A 35 -0.33 -3.20 9.81
CA PHE A 35 -0.05 -2.37 8.65
C PHE A 35 1.43 -2.39 8.33
N GLU A 36 2.25 -2.13 9.34
CA GLU A 36 3.70 -2.13 9.22
C GLU A 36 4.23 -3.51 8.80
N LYS A 37 3.72 -4.58 9.41
CA LYS A 37 4.03 -5.97 8.98
C LYS A 37 3.68 -6.21 7.51
N THR A 38 2.50 -5.76 7.09
CA THR A 38 2.05 -5.93 5.70
C THR A 38 2.92 -5.14 4.73
N ILE A 39 3.30 -3.90 5.07
CA ILE A 39 4.21 -3.08 4.27
C ILE A 39 5.55 -3.80 4.10
N VAL A 40 6.10 -4.36 5.17
CA VAL A 40 7.37 -5.12 5.15
C VAL A 40 7.27 -6.38 4.29
N GLU A 41 6.21 -7.17 4.46
CA GLU A 41 5.96 -8.38 3.66
C GLU A 41 5.87 -8.07 2.17
N VAL A 42 5.06 -7.06 1.84
CA VAL A 42 4.78 -6.65 0.47
C VAL A 42 6.02 -6.03 -0.17
N SER A 43 6.75 -5.20 0.57
CA SER A 43 8.04 -4.64 0.17
C SER A 43 9.00 -5.74 -0.27
N LYS A 44 9.19 -6.75 0.59
CA LYS A 44 10.07 -7.90 0.30
C LYS A 44 9.58 -8.70 -0.90
N LYS A 45 8.28 -8.98 -0.98
CA LYS A 45 7.66 -9.78 -2.04
C LYS A 45 7.78 -9.12 -3.42
N PHE A 46 7.53 -7.82 -3.51
CA PHE A 46 7.55 -7.08 -4.78
C PHE A 46 8.89 -6.37 -5.04
N LYS A 47 9.86 -6.49 -4.13
CA LYS A 47 11.16 -5.81 -4.14
C LYS A 47 10.99 -4.29 -4.33
N VAL A 48 10.08 -3.70 -3.57
CA VAL A 48 9.79 -2.25 -3.61
C VAL A 48 10.13 -1.62 -2.26
N PRO A 49 10.64 -0.37 -2.23
CA PRO A 49 11.02 0.25 -0.97
C PRO A 49 9.80 0.52 -0.07
N GLU A 50 9.89 0.15 1.21
CA GLU A 50 8.86 0.38 2.24
C GLU A 50 8.51 1.85 2.35
N LYS A 51 9.53 2.73 2.35
CA LYS A 51 9.35 4.19 2.34
C LYS A 51 8.45 4.68 1.20
N LYS A 52 8.53 4.06 0.01
CA LYS A 52 7.65 4.44 -1.11
C LYS A 52 6.23 3.97 -0.88
N LEU A 53 6.03 2.81 -0.25
CA LEU A 53 4.70 2.31 0.08
C LEU A 53 4.08 3.20 1.16
N MET A 54 4.79 3.45 2.26
CA MET A 54 4.35 4.34 3.33
C MET A 54 3.97 5.73 2.81
N ASN A 55 4.87 6.38 2.06
CA ASN A 55 4.60 7.72 1.50
C ASN A 55 3.41 7.72 0.53
N TYR A 56 3.18 6.62 -0.21
CA TYR A 56 2.00 6.49 -1.06
C TYR A 56 0.73 6.39 -0.21
N PHE A 57 0.70 5.54 0.80
CA PHE A 57 -0.47 5.36 1.66
C PHE A 57 -0.73 6.60 2.52
N GLU A 58 0.29 7.27 3.04
CA GLU A 58 0.15 8.57 3.71
C GLU A 58 -0.53 9.57 2.79
N LYS A 59 -0.08 9.71 1.53
CA LYS A 59 -0.71 10.65 0.59
C LYS A 59 -2.14 10.27 0.21
N GLU A 60 -2.45 8.98 0.08
CA GLU A 60 -3.81 8.53 -0.22
C GLU A 60 -4.75 8.68 0.98
N MET A 61 -4.26 8.40 2.19
CA MET A 61 -5.06 8.47 3.43
C MET A 61 -5.18 9.90 3.97
N LEU A 62 -4.16 10.74 3.83
CA LEU A 62 -4.21 12.18 4.18
C LEU A 62 -5.00 13.01 3.16
N SER A 63 -5.22 12.48 1.96
CA SER A 63 -5.98 13.15 0.91
C SER A 63 -7.48 12.76 0.92
N ILE A 64 -7.94 12.04 1.95
CA ILE A 64 -9.36 11.74 2.22
C ILE A 64 -9.96 12.83 3.10
#